data_AF-A0A4Y7U3B6-F1
#
_entry.id   AF-A0A4Y7U3B6-F1
#
_cell.length_a   1.000
_cell.length_b   1.000
_cell.length_c   1.000
_cell.angle_alpha   90.00
_cell.angle_beta   90.00
_cell.angle_gamma   90.00
#
_symmetry.space_group_name_H-M   'P 1'
#
loop_
_entity.id
_entity.type
_entity.pdbx_description
1 polymer ?
#
loop_
_entity_poly.entity_id
_entity_poly.type
_entity_poly.pdbx_seq_one_letter_code
_entity_poly.pdbx_strand_id
1 'polypeptide(L)'
;EDKDALETKALVEKEGQQCLLISGDLKDEKFCKSAIKKCQTLFKKINIIVNNAAIQFPQTELEKITPAQLQKTFETNIYPYFYITKAALPFLKEGDTIINTSSVTAYRGSEHLVDY
;
A
#
# COMPACT_ATOMS: atom_id res chain seq x y z
N GLU A 1 13.25 1.02 6.64
CA GLU A 1 11.86 1.32 7.07
C GLU A 1 11.79 2.31 8.23
N ASP A 2 12.00 1.96 9.51
CA ASP A 2 11.70 2.92 10.61
C ASP A 2 12.48 4.23 10.54
N LYS A 3 13.76 4.19 10.14
CA LYS A 3 14.58 5.39 9.94
C LYS A 3 14.04 6.25 8.78
N ASP A 4 13.74 5.62 7.64
CA ASP A 4 13.27 6.30 6.43
C ASP A 4 11.87 6.91 6.64
N ALA A 5 11.03 6.22 7.42
CA ALA A 5 9.72 6.72 7.84
C ALA A 5 9.84 7.97 8.74
N LEU A 6 10.78 7.97 9.70
CA LEU A 6 11.06 9.12 10.55
C LEU A 6 11.64 10.30 9.76
N GLU A 7 12.51 10.04 8.79
CA GLU A 7 13.04 11.07 7.89
C GLU A 7 11.92 11.69 7.03
N THR A 8 11.07 10.85 6.42
CA THR A 8 9.91 11.31 5.63
C THR A 8 8.97 12.14 6.49
N LYS A 9 8.69 11.70 7.73
CA LYS A 9 7.90 12.47 8.69
C LYS A 9 8.50 13.85 8.94
N ALA A 10 9.81 13.93 9.20
CA ALA A 10 10.49 15.19 9.44
C ALA A 10 10.40 16.13 8.23
N LEU A 11 10.47 15.60 7.00
CA LEU A 11 10.28 16.38 5.78
C LEU A 11 8.85 16.93 5.67
N VAL A 12 7.82 16.12 5.93
CA VAL A 12 6.42 16.58 5.91
C VAL A 12 6.18 17.66 6.97
N GLU A 13 6.69 17.47 8.18
CA GLU A 13 6.54 18.43 9.28
C GLU A 13 7.32 19.73 9.03
N LYS A 14 8.45 19.67 8.31
CA LYS A 14 9.20 20.86 7.89
C LYS A 14 8.41 21.75 6.93
N GLU A 15 7.51 21.17 6.13
CA GLU A 15 6.55 21.90 5.28
C GLU A 15 5.32 22.42 6.05
N GLY A 16 5.33 22.34 7.39
CA GLY A 16 4.25 22.83 8.25
C GLY A 16 3.00 21.93 8.26
N GLN A 17 3.09 20.71 7.73
CA GLN A 17 1.99 19.75 7.69
C GLN A 17 2.07 18.73 8.84
N GLN A 18 0.94 18.11 9.17
CA GLN A 18 0.91 17.02 10.15
C GLN A 18 1.24 15.68 9.49
N CYS A 19 2.03 14.84 10.17
CA CYS A 19 2.37 13.51 9.69
C CYS A 19 2.10 12.44 10.76
N LEU A 20 1.38 11.39 10.37
CA LEU A 20 1.08 10.23 11.20
C LEU A 20 1.76 9.00 10.61
N LEU A 21 2.68 8.42 11.37
CA LEU A 21 3.28 7.13 11.04
C LEU A 21 2.45 6.00 11.64
N ILE A 22 2.09 5.02 10.81
CA ILE A 22 1.38 3.82 11.24
C ILE A 22 2.16 2.61 10.73
N SER A 23 2.97 2.02 11.61
CA SER A 23 3.69 0.79 11.30
C SER A 23 2.77 -0.43 11.43
N GLY A 24 2.82 -1.32 10.44
CA GLY A 24 2.13 -2.61 10.45
C GLY A 24 2.00 -3.22 9.05
N ASP A 25 1.30 -4.35 8.99
CA ASP A 25 1.23 -5.19 7.79
C ASP A 25 -0.11 -5.02 7.07
N LEU A 26 -0.06 -4.55 5.82
CA LEU A 26 -1.25 -4.31 5.01
C LEU A 26 -1.94 -5.60 4.53
N LYS A 27 -1.30 -6.77 4.71
CA LYS A 27 -1.94 -8.06 4.48
C LYS A 27 -3.06 -8.35 5.49
N ASP A 28 -3.05 -7.70 6.66
CA ASP A 28 -4.09 -7.82 7.66
C ASP A 28 -5.22 -6.80 7.44
N GLU A 29 -6.41 -7.28 7.07
CA GLU A 29 -7.60 -6.45 6.88
C GLU A 29 -7.98 -5.66 8.15
N LYS A 30 -7.80 -6.25 9.35
CA LYS A 30 -8.10 -5.58 10.62
C LYS A 30 -7.14 -4.42 10.86
N PHE A 31 -5.85 -4.62 10.54
CA PHE A 31 -4.86 -3.56 10.57
C PHE A 31 -5.23 -2.42 9.61
N CYS A 32 -5.57 -2.74 8.37
CA CYS A 32 -5.99 -1.75 7.37
C CYS A 32 -7.17 -0.90 7.85
N LYS A 33 -8.21 -1.53 8.43
CA LYS A 33 -9.36 -0.84 9.03
C LYS A 33 -8.95 0.08 10.18
N SER A 34 -8.06 -0.40 11.05
CA SER A 34 -7.53 0.38 12.18
C SER A 34 -6.70 1.58 11.71
N ALA A 35 -5.87 1.40 10.68
CA ALA A 35 -5.05 2.46 10.10
C ALA A 35 -5.91 3.59 9.52
N ILE A 36 -6.93 3.25 8.70
CA ILE A 36 -7.88 4.24 8.17
C ILE A 36 -8.61 4.98 9.31
N LYS A 37 -9.06 4.26 10.34
CA LYS A 37 -9.73 4.88 11.50
C LYS A 37 -8.82 5.87 12.22
N LYS A 38 -7.52 5.54 12.40
CA LYS A 38 -6.54 6.44 13.01
C LYS A 38 -6.34 7.70 12.18
N CYS A 39 -6.16 7.57 10.86
CA CYS A 39 -6.05 8.71 9.94
C CYS A 39 -7.30 9.60 10.01
N GLN A 40 -8.50 9.02 9.91
CA GLN A 40 -9.74 9.77 9.99
C GLN A 40 -9.94 10.44 11.36
N THR A 41 -9.49 9.80 12.45
CA THR A 41 -9.60 10.38 13.80
C THR A 41 -8.68 11.59 13.98
N LEU A 42 -7.45 11.52 13.47
CA LEU A 42 -6.46 12.59 13.60
C LEU A 42 -6.74 13.74 12.62
N PHE A 43 -6.84 13.43 11.33
CA PHE A 43 -6.92 14.43 10.26
C PHE A 43 -8.36 14.88 9.97
N LYS A 44 -9.38 14.18 10.50
CA LYS A 44 -10.82 14.44 10.30
C LYS A 44 -11.32 14.32 8.85
N LYS A 45 -10.41 14.08 7.91
CA LYS A 45 -10.69 13.94 6.48
C LYS A 45 -9.68 12.99 5.86
N ILE A 46 -10.14 12.21 4.89
CA ILE A 46 -9.32 11.45 3.95
C ILE A 46 -9.82 11.83 2.57
N ASN A 47 -8.94 12.35 1.72
CA ASN A 47 -9.27 12.84 0.37
C ASN A 47 -8.45 12.16 -0.73
N ILE A 48 -7.24 11.70 -0.39
CA ILE A 48 -6.34 11.05 -1.33
C ILE A 48 -5.83 9.78 -0.67
N ILE A 49 -5.96 8.66 -1.38
CA ILE A 49 -5.37 7.38 -1.01
C ILE A 49 -4.35 7.02 -2.08
N VAL A 50 -3.13 6.72 -1.66
CA VAL A 50 -2.07 6.22 -2.55
C VAL A 50 -1.72 4.80 -2.11
N ASN A 51 -2.21 3.81 -2.84
CA ASN A 51 -1.80 2.43 -2.66
C ASN A 51 -0.49 2.20 -3.43
N ASN A 52 0.63 2.22 -2.70
CA ASN A 52 1.98 2.13 -3.27
C ASN A 52 2.78 0.92 -2.77
N ALA A 53 2.42 0.34 -1.62
CA ALA A 53 3.16 -0.78 -1.06
C ALA A 53 3.15 -1.98 -2.00
N ALA A 54 4.34 -2.52 -2.30
CA ALA A 54 4.51 -3.68 -3.15
C ALA A 54 5.83 -4.40 -2.83
N ILE A 55 5.90 -5.67 -3.20
CA ILE A 55 7.12 -6.49 -3.22
C ILE A 55 7.27 -7.15 -4.58
N GLN A 56 8.51 -7.50 -4.93
CA GLN A 56 8.84 -8.22 -6.15
C GLN A 56 9.89 -9.28 -5.85
N PHE A 57 9.76 -10.45 -6.47
CA PHE A 57 10.71 -11.55 -6.32
C PHE A 57 11.16 -12.02 -7.71
N PRO A 58 12.31 -11.54 -8.20
CA PRO A 58 12.85 -12.03 -9.45
C PRO A 58 13.07 -13.55 -9.44
N GLN A 59 12.53 -14.27 -10.42
CA GLN A 59 12.67 -15.72 -10.57
C GLN A 59 12.96 -16.08 -12.02
N THR A 60 13.99 -16.90 -12.28
CA THR A 60 14.38 -17.25 -13.66
C THR A 60 13.57 -18.42 -14.25
N GLU A 61 12.88 -19.18 -13.41
CA GLU A 61 12.11 -20.38 -13.78
C GLU A 61 10.80 -20.39 -13.00
N LEU A 62 9.71 -20.77 -13.67
CA LEU A 62 8.36 -20.78 -13.08
C LEU A 62 8.26 -21.77 -11.92
N GLU A 63 8.92 -22.93 -12.03
CA GLU A 63 8.92 -24.00 -11.03
C GLU A 63 9.55 -23.57 -9.70
N LYS A 64 10.33 -22.48 -9.68
CA LYS A 64 10.91 -21.90 -8.47
C LYS A 64 9.95 -20.99 -7.71
N ILE A 65 8.83 -20.59 -8.34
CA ILE A 65 7.79 -19.81 -7.68
C ILE A 65 6.99 -20.75 -6.77
N THR A 66 7.35 -20.73 -5.49
CA THR A 66 6.63 -21.51 -4.47
C THR A 66 5.21 -20.96 -4.28
N PRO A 67 4.24 -21.79 -3.86
CA PRO A 67 2.90 -21.31 -3.49
C PRO A 67 2.94 -20.19 -2.43
N ALA A 68 3.89 -20.26 -1.49
CA ALA A 68 4.08 -19.24 -0.47
C ALA A 68 4.57 -17.90 -1.04
N GLN A 69 5.46 -17.93 -2.05
CA GLN A 69 5.90 -16.71 -2.74
C GLN A 69 4.71 -16.07 -3.48
N LEU A 70 4.02 -16.86 -4.32
CA LEU A 70 2.87 -16.39 -5.09
C LEU A 70 1.81 -15.78 -4.18
N GLN A 71 1.45 -16.48 -3.09
CA GLN A 71 0.51 -15.99 -2.10
C GLN A 71 1.00 -14.67 -1.49
N LYS A 72 2.27 -14.59 -1.09
CA LYS A 72 2.82 -13.38 -0.47
C LYS A 72 2.81 -12.19 -1.43
N THR A 73 3.09 -12.41 -2.71
CA THR A 73 3.04 -11.36 -3.75
C THR A 73 1.62 -10.80 -3.89
N PHE A 74 0.60 -11.67 -3.98
CA PHE A 74 -0.80 -11.22 -4.06
C PHE A 74 -1.30 -10.57 -2.77
N GLU A 75 -0.96 -11.16 -1.61
CA GLU A 75 -1.32 -10.61 -0.31
C GLU A 75 -0.76 -9.21 -0.10
N THR A 76 0.42 -8.91 -0.65
CA THR A 76 1.07 -7.61 -0.46
C THR A 76 0.71 -6.60 -1.55
N ASN A 77 0.57 -7.04 -2.80
CA ASN A 77 0.43 -6.13 -3.95
C ASN A 77 -1.02 -5.92 -4.37
N ILE A 78 -1.92 -6.85 -4.05
CA ILE A 78 -3.32 -6.83 -4.51
C ILE A 78 -4.27 -6.61 -3.34
N TYR A 79 -4.19 -7.43 -2.29
CA TYR A 79 -5.19 -7.38 -1.20
C TYR A 79 -5.28 -6.02 -0.50
N PRO A 80 -4.18 -5.28 -0.24
CA PRO A 80 -4.24 -3.99 0.41
C PRO A 80 -5.07 -2.98 -0.36
N TYR A 81 -5.09 -3.07 -1.70
CA TYR A 81 -5.86 -2.15 -2.54
C TYR A 81 -7.34 -2.28 -2.21
N PHE A 82 -7.81 -3.48 -1.93
CA PHE A 82 -9.19 -3.73 -1.51
C PHE A 82 -9.40 -3.36 -0.04
N TYR A 83 -8.52 -3.78 0.87
CA TYR A 83 -8.72 -3.58 2.30
C TYR A 83 -8.69 -2.11 2.70
N ILE A 84 -7.71 -1.35 2.22
CA ILE A 84 -7.57 0.08 2.48
C ILE A 84 -8.71 0.85 1.82
N THR A 85 -8.98 0.61 0.53
CA THR A 85 -10.06 1.29 -0.18
C THR A 85 -11.39 1.04 0.47
N LYS A 86 -11.76 -0.22 0.73
CA LYS A 86 -13.03 -0.58 1.37
C LYS A 86 -13.20 0.06 2.73
N ALA A 87 -12.13 0.12 3.54
CA ALA A 87 -12.17 0.77 4.83
C ALA A 87 -12.34 2.30 4.73
N ALA A 88 -11.81 2.91 3.67
CA ALA A 88 -11.85 4.35 3.46
C ALA A 88 -13.10 4.86 2.74
N LEU A 89 -13.76 4.04 1.92
CA LEU A 89 -14.96 4.40 1.14
C LEU A 89 -16.01 5.20 1.93
N PRO A 90 -16.36 4.88 3.20
CA PRO A 90 -17.34 5.65 3.96
C PRO A 90 -16.95 7.11 4.24
N PHE A 91 -15.66 7.46 4.09
CA PHE A 91 -15.12 8.79 4.36
C PHE A 91 -14.82 9.59 3.10
N LEU A 92 -14.81 8.94 1.93
CA LEU A 92 -14.58 9.57 0.64
C LEU A 92 -15.86 10.24 0.12
N LYS A 93 -15.70 11.34 -0.59
CA LYS A 93 -16.75 12.15 -1.21
C LYS A 93 -16.43 12.38 -2.68
N GLU A 94 -17.39 12.96 -3.39
CA GLU A 94 -17.15 13.45 -4.75
C GLU A 94 -15.93 14.39 -4.79
N GLY A 95 -15.04 14.15 -5.76
CA GLY A 95 -13.77 14.86 -5.91
C GLY A 95 -12.57 14.25 -5.18
N ASP A 96 -12.78 13.30 -4.26
CA ASP A 96 -11.68 12.56 -3.64
C ASP A 96 -11.09 11.51 -4.61
N THR A 97 -9.83 11.11 -4.40
CA THR A 97 -9.05 10.35 -5.37
C THR A 97 -8.38 9.11 -4.75
N ILE A 98 -8.42 7.99 -5.50
CA ILE A 98 -7.65 6.78 -5.20
C ILE A 98 -6.63 6.59 -6.32
N ILE A 99 -5.35 6.48 -5.94
CA ILE A 99 -4.23 6.26 -6.84
C ILE A 99 -3.62 4.90 -6.50
N ASN A 100 -3.60 4.00 -7.48
CA ASN A 100 -2.96 2.68 -7.34
C ASN A 100 -1.69 2.67 -8.17
N THR A 101 -0.57 2.36 -7.52
CA THR A 101 0.70 2.21 -8.21
C THR A 101 0.73 0.84 -8.89
N SER A 102 0.82 0.82 -10.21
CA SER A 102 1.05 -0.41 -10.96
C SER A 102 2.48 -0.39 -11.51
N SER A 103 2.76 -1.17 -12.55
CA SER A 103 4.05 -1.19 -13.21
C SER A 103 3.91 -1.33 -14.71
N VAL A 104 4.94 -0.90 -15.43
CA VAL A 104 5.09 -1.22 -16.86
C VAL A 104 5.08 -2.73 -17.10
N THR A 105 5.47 -3.54 -16.11
CA THR A 105 5.42 -5.00 -16.14
C THR A 105 4.00 -5.53 -16.43
N ALA A 106 2.95 -4.83 -15.99
CA ALA A 106 1.57 -5.23 -16.29
C ALA A 106 1.23 -5.18 -17.79
N TYR A 107 1.95 -4.36 -18.56
CA TYR A 107 1.73 -4.20 -20.00
C TYR A 107 2.74 -4.95 -20.86
N ARG A 108 4.01 -4.96 -20.45
CA ARG A 108 5.09 -5.56 -21.24
C ARG A 108 5.40 -7.00 -20.83
N GLY A 109 4.92 -7.42 -19.67
CA GLY A 109 5.45 -8.60 -18.99
C GLY A 109 6.90 -8.41 -18.58
N SER A 110 7.39 -9.35 -17.77
CA SER A 110 8.81 -9.53 -17.51
C SER A 110 9.03 -10.99 -17.18
N GLU A 111 9.88 -11.66 -17.96
CA GLU A 111 10.13 -13.10 -17.82
C GLU A 111 10.60 -13.50 -16.41
N HIS A 112 11.23 -12.56 -15.70
CA HIS A 112 11.74 -12.79 -14.35
C HIS A 112 10.78 -12.34 -13.24
N LEU A 113 9.58 -11.80 -13.54
CA LEU A 113 8.64 -11.26 -12.55
C LEU A 113 7.22 -11.80 -12.80
N VAL A 114 7.08 -13.13 -12.94
CA VAL A 114 5.83 -13.75 -13.38
C VAL A 114 4.68 -13.59 -12.36
N ASP A 115 4.98 -13.59 -11.06
CA ASP A 115 3.99 -13.49 -9.98
C ASP A 115 3.67 -12.05 -9.55
N TYR A 116 4.40 -11.06 -10.08
CA TYR A 116 4.26 -9.62 -9.77
C TYR A 116 3.34 -8.90 -10.78
#